data_AF-A0A2E9IQ84-F1
#
_entry.id   AF-A0A2E9IQ84-F1
#
_cell.length_a   1.000
_cell.length_b   1.000
_cell.length_c   1.000
_cell.angle_alpha   90.00
_cell.angle_beta   90.00
_cell.angle_gamma   90.00
#
_symmetry.space_group_name_H-M   'P 1'
#
loop_
_entity.id
_entity.type
_entity.pdbx_description
1 polymer ?
#
loop_
_entity_poly.entity_id
_entity_poly.type
_entity_poly.pdbx_seq_one_letter_code
_entity_poly.pdbx_strand_id
1 'polypeptide(L)'
;METEMLKLKATRKIPKAGYIFVFQLRSEGLFRFGCIVNADAVIGGFEKMFLIYIFSETSSSKADVPVLKGGSLMLPPIGTNRQCWLSGFFETITNVELQDLNVLRQHHFVDFTGRFYDEKGREVAKPIEPVGEWGVSSLRSIDNLICKKLGIKPPVDIPDKYKKALDAGKAKKITKTVSFKVFQDYCMISEIPGVIANPNLMFLYVEAENDREFEQAFDRFGRSDFGKEPESGGIMDEETRIIIPNGKRFYGVSYAGDLDGWLSNLRGYCQKYDRLRGKINQDTFVLCTDERLQLDACEVVVNYKKNYQKRR
;
A
#
# COMPACT_ATOMS: atom_id res chain seq x y z
N MET A 1 -2.31 -14.34 1.45
CA MET A 1 -1.20 -13.42 1.76
C MET A 1 0.12 -14.15 1.81
N GLU A 2 0.70 -14.28 0.63
CA GLU A 2 2.09 -14.64 0.42
C GLU A 2 2.99 -13.41 0.70
N THR A 3 3.97 -13.57 1.60
CA THR A 3 4.99 -12.58 1.98
C THR A 3 6.38 -13.19 1.83
N GLU A 4 7.40 -12.36 1.60
CA GLU A 4 8.79 -12.84 1.65
C GLU A 4 9.19 -13.17 3.09
N MET A 5 8.67 -12.42 4.06
CA MET A 5 8.84 -12.75 5.47
C MET A 5 8.26 -14.13 5.79
N LEU A 6 9.03 -14.93 6.53
CA LEU A 6 8.62 -16.22 7.05
C LEU A 6 7.87 -16.06 8.36
N LYS A 7 6.86 -16.91 8.55
CA LYS A 7 6.16 -17.04 9.83
C LYS A 7 7.04 -17.82 10.80
N LEU A 8 7.42 -17.16 11.89
CA LEU A 8 8.16 -17.71 13.01
C LEU A 8 7.17 -18.16 14.09
N LYS A 9 6.94 -17.31 15.10
CA LYS A 9 6.13 -17.64 16.28
C LYS A 9 5.12 -16.55 16.57
N ALA A 10 3.84 -16.89 16.42
CA ALA A 10 2.74 -16.00 16.77
C ALA A 10 2.63 -15.80 18.29
N THR A 11 2.29 -14.59 18.71
CA THR A 11 2.09 -14.26 20.12
C THR A 11 0.99 -13.23 20.32
N ARG A 12 0.23 -13.39 21.40
CA ARG A 12 -0.74 -12.39 21.89
C ARG A 12 -0.16 -11.46 22.95
N LYS A 13 1.07 -11.73 23.42
CA LYS A 13 1.74 -10.85 24.39
C LYS A 13 2.04 -9.52 23.71
N ILE A 14 1.69 -8.42 24.37
CA ILE A 14 1.92 -7.07 23.86
C ILE A 14 3.41 -6.74 24.05
N PRO A 15 4.17 -6.49 22.96
CA PRO A 15 5.55 -6.06 23.05
C PRO A 15 5.67 -4.67 23.71
N LYS A 16 6.84 -4.39 24.29
CA LYS A 16 7.14 -3.10 24.94
C LYS A 16 8.29 -2.40 24.23
N ALA A 17 8.46 -1.10 24.50
CA ALA A 17 9.65 -0.39 24.09
C ALA A 17 10.93 -1.06 24.65
N GLY A 18 12.00 -1.04 23.87
CA GLY A 18 13.26 -1.74 24.15
C GLY A 18 13.28 -3.21 23.72
N TYR A 19 12.15 -3.78 23.30
CA TYR A 19 12.13 -5.18 22.85
C TYR A 19 12.78 -5.31 21.47
N ILE A 20 13.71 -6.26 21.36
CA ILE A 20 14.30 -6.69 20.10
C ILE A 20 13.42 -7.79 19.52
N PHE A 21 13.02 -7.60 18.28
CA PHE A 21 12.33 -8.61 17.49
C PHE A 21 13.18 -9.06 16.32
N VAL A 22 12.92 -10.28 15.88
CA VAL A 22 13.57 -10.91 14.74
C VAL A 22 12.53 -11.29 13.69
N PHE A 23 12.95 -11.26 12.43
CA PHE A 23 12.22 -11.78 11.28
C PHE A 23 13.21 -12.45 10.31
N GLN A 24 12.70 -13.22 9.36
CA GLN A 24 13.52 -13.92 8.36
C GLN A 24 12.86 -13.80 7.00
N LEU A 25 13.65 -13.62 5.95
CA LEU A 25 13.16 -13.64 4.56
C LEU A 25 13.39 -15.01 3.94
N ARG A 26 12.42 -15.47 3.15
CA ARG A 26 12.46 -16.77 2.48
C ARG A 26 13.67 -16.92 1.55
N SER A 27 13.99 -15.85 0.82
CA SER A 27 15.04 -15.83 -0.21
C SER A 27 16.47 -15.72 0.34
N GLU A 28 16.67 -15.17 1.54
CA GLU A 28 18.01 -14.99 2.12
C GLU A 28 18.38 -16.06 3.15
N GLY A 29 17.41 -16.62 3.87
CA GLY A 29 17.68 -17.58 4.95
C GLY A 29 18.40 -17.01 6.18
N LEU A 30 18.70 -15.71 6.21
CA LEU A 30 19.30 -15.01 7.36
C LEU A 30 18.24 -14.33 8.23
N PHE A 31 18.48 -14.32 9.54
CA PHE A 31 17.70 -13.54 10.49
C PHE A 31 18.08 -12.07 10.44
N ARG A 32 17.05 -11.23 10.50
CA ARG A 32 17.13 -9.77 10.53
C ARG A 32 16.47 -9.25 11.79
N PHE A 33 16.95 -8.11 12.26
CA PHE A 33 16.61 -7.60 13.58
C PHE A 33 15.93 -6.24 13.51
N GLY A 34 15.04 -6.01 14.47
CA GLY A 34 14.41 -4.72 14.70
C GLY A 34 14.21 -4.47 16.18
N CYS A 35 13.90 -3.22 16.53
CA CYS A 35 13.60 -2.82 17.90
C CYS A 35 12.32 -2.00 17.94
N ILE A 36 11.52 -2.18 19.00
CA ILE A 36 10.43 -1.26 19.31
C ILE A 36 11.01 -0.10 20.12
N VAL A 37 11.01 1.07 19.51
CA VAL A 37 11.61 2.29 20.10
C VAL A 37 10.60 3.04 20.94
N ASN A 38 9.33 3.06 20.52
CA ASN A 38 8.23 3.60 21.30
C ASN A 38 7.00 2.71 21.09
N ALA A 39 6.28 2.42 22.16
CA ALA A 39 5.07 1.60 22.14
C ALA A 39 3.76 2.42 22.27
N ASP A 40 3.90 3.75 22.38
CA ASP A 40 2.82 4.70 22.57
C ASP A 40 3.00 5.93 21.65
N ALA A 41 3.46 5.70 20.41
CA ALA A 41 3.66 6.77 19.44
C ALA A 41 2.33 7.22 18.84
N VAL A 42 2.26 8.49 18.42
CA VAL A 42 1.19 9.02 17.60
C VAL A 42 1.70 9.12 16.17
N ILE A 43 1.20 8.26 15.28
CA ILE A 43 1.67 8.18 13.89
C ILE A 43 0.48 8.08 12.93
N GLY A 44 0.45 8.92 11.89
CA GLY A 44 -0.63 8.94 10.91
C GLY A 44 -1.99 9.37 11.49
N GLY A 45 -1.99 10.08 12.62
CA GLY A 45 -3.20 10.42 13.38
C GLY A 45 -3.71 9.31 14.32
N PHE A 46 -3.00 8.18 14.43
CA PHE A 46 -3.36 7.09 15.33
C PHE A 46 -2.49 7.10 16.59
N GLU A 47 -3.13 7.00 17.75
CA GLU A 47 -2.47 6.88 19.05
C GLU A 47 -2.09 5.42 19.36
N LYS A 48 -1.18 5.21 20.34
CA LYS A 48 -0.77 3.88 20.81
C LYS A 48 -0.16 3.00 19.72
N MET A 49 0.51 3.62 18.76
CA MET A 49 1.20 2.92 17.68
C MET A 49 2.61 2.52 18.10
N PHE A 50 3.11 1.45 17.48
CA PHE A 50 4.49 1.03 17.64
C PHE A 50 5.37 1.76 16.66
N LEU A 51 6.35 2.49 17.18
CA LEU A 51 7.47 3.00 16.42
C LEU A 51 8.60 1.97 16.45
N ILE A 52 8.96 1.46 15.28
CA ILE A 52 9.99 0.43 15.14
C ILE A 52 11.16 0.91 14.30
N TYR A 53 12.32 0.32 14.61
CA TYR A 53 13.51 0.34 13.78
C TYR A 53 13.72 -1.02 13.14
N ILE A 54 14.17 -1.03 11.89
CA ILE A 54 14.65 -2.22 11.18
C ILE A 54 16.10 -1.99 10.82
N PHE A 55 16.97 -2.85 11.33
CA PHE A 55 18.42 -2.73 11.23
C PHE A 55 18.96 -3.45 9.99
N SER A 56 20.12 -3.02 9.51
CA SER A 56 20.76 -3.62 8.32
C SER A 56 21.46 -4.93 8.63
N GLU A 57 21.84 -5.10 9.90
CA GLU A 57 22.55 -6.24 10.46
C GLU A 57 21.75 -7.53 10.34
N THR A 58 22.48 -8.63 10.08
CA THR A 58 21.93 -9.97 9.90
C THR A 58 22.68 -11.00 10.75
N SER A 59 22.07 -12.16 10.95
CA SER A 59 22.70 -13.30 11.61
C SER A 59 22.17 -14.61 11.03
N SER A 60 22.99 -15.67 11.07
CA SER A 60 22.55 -17.04 10.74
C SER A 60 21.68 -17.65 11.84
N SER A 61 21.66 -17.03 13.03
CA SER A 61 20.99 -17.52 14.23
C SER A 61 20.22 -16.39 14.91
N LYS A 62 18.98 -16.67 15.32
CA LYS A 62 18.18 -15.68 16.06
C LYS A 62 18.65 -15.47 17.51
N ALA A 63 19.49 -16.36 18.04
CA ALA A 63 20.06 -16.22 19.39
C ALA A 63 21.27 -15.26 19.40
N ASP A 64 21.96 -15.17 18.27
CA ASP A 64 23.17 -14.36 18.12
C ASP A 64 22.79 -12.97 17.59
N VAL A 65 22.28 -12.13 18.50
CA VAL A 65 21.88 -10.76 18.19
C VAL A 65 23.12 -9.90 17.93
N PRO A 66 23.29 -9.33 16.72
CA PRO A 66 24.42 -8.46 16.42
C PRO A 66 24.30 -7.14 17.18
N VAL A 67 25.38 -6.37 17.25
CA VAL A 67 25.35 -5.04 17.87
C VAL A 67 24.49 -4.11 17.01
N LEU A 68 23.30 -3.77 17.51
CA LEU A 68 22.34 -2.91 16.82
C LEU A 68 22.60 -1.45 17.21
N LYS A 69 22.72 -0.56 16.21
CA LYS A 69 22.91 0.88 16.43
C LYS A 69 21.91 1.68 15.60
N GLY A 70 21.33 2.72 16.18
CA GLY A 70 20.36 3.61 15.54
C GLY A 70 20.89 4.34 14.30
N GLY A 71 22.21 4.37 14.08
CA GLY A 71 22.81 4.89 12.84
C GLY A 71 22.83 3.89 11.67
N SER A 72 22.55 2.61 11.90
CA SER A 72 22.64 1.53 10.90
C SER A 72 21.27 1.07 10.38
N LEU A 73 20.28 1.97 10.33
CA LEU A 73 18.92 1.60 9.93
C LEU A 73 18.86 1.19 8.45
N MET A 74 18.23 0.04 8.19
CA MET A 74 17.93 -0.41 6.84
C MET A 74 16.84 0.46 6.21
N LEU A 75 15.82 0.76 7.01
CA LEU A 75 14.65 1.55 6.64
C LEU A 75 14.53 2.74 7.59
N PRO A 76 13.94 3.86 7.15
CA PRO A 76 13.55 4.93 8.05
C PRO A 76 12.64 4.43 9.19
N PRO A 77 12.45 5.21 10.27
CA PRO A 77 11.56 4.84 11.36
C PRO A 77 10.15 4.53 10.84
N ILE A 78 9.55 3.44 11.31
CA ILE A 78 8.24 2.96 10.81
C ILE A 78 7.24 2.96 11.95
N GLY A 79 6.08 3.58 11.72
CA GLY A 79 4.89 3.34 12.52
C GLY A 79 4.19 2.06 12.10
N THR A 80 3.83 1.21 13.05
CA THR A 80 3.06 -0.01 12.81
C THR A 80 2.18 -0.35 14.02
N ASN A 81 1.44 -1.46 13.93
CA ASN A 81 0.63 -2.00 15.00
C ASN A 81 1.12 -3.41 15.38
N ARG A 82 0.42 -4.07 16.30
CA ARG A 82 0.80 -5.40 16.80
C ARG A 82 0.60 -6.57 15.81
N GLN A 83 0.12 -6.31 14.59
CA GLN A 83 -0.29 -7.38 13.67
C GLN A 83 0.86 -8.29 13.23
N CYS A 84 2.09 -7.76 13.13
CA CYS A 84 3.28 -8.55 12.79
C CYS A 84 3.58 -9.63 13.83
N TRP A 85 3.35 -9.35 15.13
CA TRP A 85 3.51 -10.31 16.22
C TRP A 85 2.34 -11.27 16.34
N LEU A 86 1.10 -10.77 16.20
CA LEU A 86 -0.10 -11.62 16.22
C LEU A 86 -0.06 -12.68 15.11
N SER A 87 0.43 -12.28 13.94
CA SER A 87 0.58 -13.15 12.77
C SER A 87 1.84 -14.02 12.81
N GLY A 88 2.77 -13.73 13.74
CA GLY A 88 3.99 -14.49 13.98
C GLY A 88 5.13 -14.24 13.02
N PHE A 89 5.10 -13.14 12.27
CA PHE A 89 6.21 -12.75 11.39
C PHE A 89 7.32 -12.03 12.16
N PHE A 90 6.96 -11.34 13.25
CA PHE A 90 7.91 -10.81 14.22
C PHE A 90 7.89 -11.66 15.50
N GLU A 91 9.07 -12.11 15.92
CA GLU A 91 9.28 -12.81 17.19
C GLU A 91 10.15 -11.95 18.10
N THR A 92 9.66 -11.58 19.28
CA THR A 92 10.51 -10.95 20.30
C THR A 92 11.44 -11.98 20.93
N ILE A 93 12.74 -11.68 20.95
CA ILE A 93 13.79 -12.59 21.42
C ILE A 93 14.50 -12.09 22.68
N THR A 94 14.61 -10.79 22.87
CA THR A 94 15.24 -10.17 24.05
C THR A 94 14.77 -8.72 24.22
N ASN A 95 15.23 -8.05 25.26
CA ASN A 95 15.07 -6.62 25.46
C ASN A 95 16.42 -5.95 25.71
N VAL A 96 16.49 -4.67 25.39
CA VAL A 96 17.65 -3.80 25.65
C VAL A 96 17.16 -2.48 26.23
N GLU A 97 18.06 -1.78 26.93
CA GLU A 97 17.80 -0.39 27.29
C GLU A 97 17.95 0.48 26.04
N LEU A 98 16.98 1.36 25.77
CA LEU A 98 16.97 2.17 24.55
C LEU A 98 18.19 3.09 24.41
N GLN A 99 18.79 3.49 25.53
CA GLN A 99 20.02 4.27 25.55
C GLN A 99 21.19 3.53 24.87
N ASP A 100 21.23 2.20 24.97
CA ASP A 100 22.32 1.37 24.43
C ASP A 100 22.23 1.26 22.89
N LEU A 101 21.06 1.52 22.32
CA LEU A 101 20.83 1.50 20.87
C LEU A 101 21.24 2.79 20.17
N ASN A 102 21.60 3.86 20.91
CA ASN A 102 21.80 5.20 20.35
C ASN A 102 20.62 5.63 19.46
N VAL A 103 19.41 5.53 20.02
CA VAL A 103 18.14 5.92 19.36
C VAL A 103 18.20 7.38 18.91
N LEU A 104 17.58 7.67 17.76
CA LEU A 104 17.48 9.04 17.26
C LEU A 104 16.81 9.94 18.30
N ARG A 105 17.37 11.15 18.49
CA ARG A 105 16.84 12.10 19.48
C ARG A 105 15.39 12.51 19.21
N GLN A 106 14.99 12.50 17.94
CA GLN A 106 13.65 12.80 17.47
C GLN A 106 13.41 12.05 16.17
N HIS A 107 12.16 11.64 15.95
CA HIS A 107 11.75 10.96 14.72
C HIS A 107 10.85 11.90 13.95
N HIS A 108 11.04 11.95 12.63
CA HIS A 108 10.19 12.73 11.76
C HIS A 108 9.57 11.86 10.69
N PHE A 109 8.37 12.23 10.30
CA PHE A 109 7.57 11.52 9.33
C PHE A 109 6.97 12.50 8.35
N VAL A 110 6.94 12.16 7.07
CA VAL A 110 6.34 12.99 6.02
C VAL A 110 4.99 12.42 5.60
N ASP A 111 3.97 13.27 5.51
CA ASP A 111 2.68 12.90 4.94
C ASP A 111 2.68 13.06 3.41
N PHE A 112 1.62 12.60 2.76
CA PHE A 112 1.48 12.70 1.31
C PHE A 112 1.38 14.14 0.78
N THR A 113 1.15 15.12 1.66
CA THR A 113 1.13 16.55 1.33
C THR A 113 2.52 17.20 1.46
N GLY A 114 3.51 16.45 1.95
CA GLY A 114 4.86 16.94 2.22
C GLY A 114 5.01 17.64 3.57
N ARG A 115 3.99 17.58 4.44
CA ARG A 115 4.08 18.10 5.82
C ARG A 115 4.78 17.10 6.71
N PHE A 116 5.53 17.61 7.67
CA PHE A 116 6.33 16.78 8.58
C PHE A 116 5.72 16.78 9.97
N TYR A 117 5.75 15.62 10.61
CA TYR A 117 5.27 15.42 11.97
C TYR A 117 6.30 14.67 12.79
N ASP A 118 6.33 14.91 14.10
CA ASP A 118 7.11 14.11 15.04
C ASP A 118 6.36 12.87 15.57
N GLU A 119 7.01 12.03 16.37
CA GLU A 119 6.38 10.83 16.95
C GLU A 119 5.26 11.11 17.97
N LYS A 120 4.98 12.38 18.26
CA LYS A 120 3.86 12.84 19.10
C LYS A 120 2.74 13.45 18.27
N GLY A 121 2.85 13.40 16.94
CA GLY A 121 1.87 13.96 15.99
C GLY A 121 1.85 15.47 15.91
N ARG A 122 2.91 16.14 16.35
CA ARG A 122 3.05 17.59 16.21
C ARG A 122 3.68 17.91 14.87
N GLU A 123 3.09 18.84 14.14
CA GLU A 123 3.67 19.33 12.89
C GLU A 123 4.99 20.06 13.17
N VAL A 124 5.99 19.83 12.30
CA VAL A 124 7.32 20.46 12.39
C VAL A 124 7.69 21.10 11.06
N ALA A 125 8.39 22.23 11.12
CA ALA A 125 8.76 22.99 9.92
C ALA A 125 9.97 22.39 9.17
N LYS A 126 10.88 21.71 9.87
CA LYS A 126 12.09 21.13 9.28
C LYS A 126 12.31 19.72 9.85
N PRO A 127 12.36 18.68 9.01
CA PRO A 127 12.63 17.34 9.47
C PRO A 127 14.12 17.13 9.75
N ILE A 128 14.41 16.05 10.46
CA ILE A 128 15.74 15.49 10.68
C ILE A 128 15.71 14.08 10.11
N GLU A 129 16.66 13.78 9.22
CA GLU A 129 16.79 12.44 8.63
C GLU A 129 17.26 11.40 9.66
N PRO A 130 16.88 10.12 9.50
CA PRO A 130 15.99 9.59 8.45
C PRO A 130 14.50 9.92 8.68
N VAL A 131 13.81 10.32 7.61
CA VAL A 131 12.36 10.63 7.63
C VAL A 131 11.51 9.41 7.25
N GLY A 132 10.61 9.00 8.14
CA GLY A 132 9.63 7.94 7.91
C GLY A 132 8.38 8.39 7.16
N GLU A 133 7.48 7.46 6.88
CA GLU A 133 6.16 7.78 6.32
C GLU A 133 5.17 8.10 7.45
N TRP A 134 4.40 9.19 7.31
CA TRP A 134 3.33 9.54 8.23
C TRP A 134 2.10 8.66 8.00
N GLY A 135 2.19 7.42 8.49
CA GLY A 135 1.17 6.40 8.33
C GLY A 135 1.50 5.13 9.12
N VAL A 136 0.48 4.31 9.37
CA VAL A 136 0.65 3.01 10.04
C VAL A 136 0.88 1.94 8.98
N SER A 137 2.12 1.44 8.90
CA SER A 137 2.51 0.39 7.97
C SER A 137 1.93 -0.97 8.39
N SER A 138 1.26 -1.63 7.45
CA SER A 138 0.82 -3.01 7.60
C SER A 138 1.99 -3.99 7.51
N LEU A 139 1.78 -5.25 7.90
CA LEU A 139 2.74 -6.33 7.68
C LEU A 139 3.21 -6.40 6.22
N ARG A 140 2.28 -6.25 5.27
CA ARG A 140 2.60 -6.28 3.84
C ARG A 140 3.37 -5.04 3.38
N SER A 141 3.02 -3.87 3.91
CA SER A 141 3.76 -2.63 3.62
C SER A 141 5.21 -2.77 4.07
N ILE A 142 5.44 -3.32 5.27
CA ILE A 142 6.79 -3.57 5.79
C ILE A 142 7.54 -4.60 4.93
N ASP A 143 6.90 -5.71 4.56
CA ASP A 143 7.46 -6.72 3.65
C ASP A 143 7.93 -6.10 2.33
N ASN A 144 7.07 -5.27 1.72
CA ASN A 144 7.36 -4.60 0.47
C ASN A 144 8.51 -3.57 0.60
N LEU A 145 8.56 -2.81 1.69
CA LEU A 145 9.65 -1.87 1.96
C LEU A 145 10.99 -2.59 2.09
N ILE A 146 11.02 -3.71 2.82
CA ILE A 146 12.22 -4.55 2.96
C ILE A 146 12.63 -5.11 1.60
N CYS A 147 11.68 -5.71 0.86
CA CYS A 147 11.94 -6.26 -0.47
C CYS A 147 12.51 -5.20 -1.41
N LYS A 148 11.90 -4.02 -1.47
CA LYS A 148 12.35 -2.89 -2.28
C LYS A 148 13.77 -2.46 -1.90
N LYS A 149 14.07 -2.36 -0.60
CA LYS A 149 15.39 -1.97 -0.11
C LYS A 149 16.48 -2.98 -0.45
N LEU A 150 16.13 -4.27 -0.47
CA LEU A 150 17.04 -5.37 -0.77
C LEU A 150 17.06 -5.76 -2.26
N GLY A 151 16.26 -5.12 -3.11
CA GLY A 151 16.13 -5.49 -4.53
C GLY A 151 15.45 -6.85 -4.77
N ILE A 152 14.73 -7.37 -3.77
CA ILE A 152 13.97 -8.61 -3.87
C ILE A 152 12.62 -8.31 -4.51
N LYS A 153 12.18 -9.16 -5.44
CA LYS A 153 10.83 -9.07 -5.99
C LYS A 153 9.86 -9.68 -4.96
N PRO A 154 8.89 -8.92 -4.43
CA PRO A 154 7.95 -9.46 -3.44
C PRO A 154 7.11 -10.58 -4.06
N PRO A 155 6.62 -11.54 -3.26
CA PRO A 155 5.84 -12.64 -3.78
C PRO A 155 4.49 -12.10 -4.22
N VAL A 156 4.07 -12.53 -5.42
CA VAL A 156 2.73 -12.21 -5.91
C VAL A 156 1.75 -13.10 -5.15
N ASP A 157 0.90 -12.49 -4.32
CA ASP A 157 -0.14 -13.23 -3.61
C ASP A 157 -1.18 -13.68 -4.64
N ILE A 158 -1.14 -14.95 -5.02
CA ILE A 158 -2.13 -15.58 -5.89
C ILE A 158 -3.07 -16.38 -4.97
N PRO A 159 -4.32 -15.92 -4.73
CA PRO A 159 -5.25 -16.62 -3.85
C PRO A 159 -5.43 -18.10 -4.23
N ASP A 160 -5.56 -19.00 -3.25
CA ASP A 160 -5.55 -20.47 -3.47
C ASP A 160 -6.61 -20.97 -4.47
N LYS A 161 -7.74 -20.26 -4.60
CA LYS A 161 -8.76 -20.52 -5.62
C LYS A 161 -8.21 -20.46 -7.07
N TYR A 162 -7.13 -19.71 -7.28
CA TYR A 162 -6.43 -19.59 -8.55
C TYR A 162 -5.23 -20.54 -8.68
N LYS A 163 -4.70 -21.11 -7.59
CA LYS A 163 -3.64 -22.15 -7.63
C LYS A 163 -4.21 -23.46 -8.19
N LYS A 164 -5.39 -23.91 -7.71
CA LYS A 164 -6.11 -25.07 -8.26
C LYS A 164 -6.53 -24.91 -9.74
N ALA A 165 -6.84 -23.70 -10.17
CA ALA A 165 -7.20 -23.41 -11.57
C ALA A 165 -5.97 -23.35 -12.50
N LEU A 166 -4.79 -23.01 -11.94
CA LEU A 166 -3.50 -23.06 -12.65
C LEU A 166 -3.08 -24.51 -12.92
N ASP A 167 -3.19 -25.37 -11.91
CA ASP A 167 -2.81 -26.79 -12.01
C ASP A 167 -3.78 -27.60 -12.87
N ALA A 168 -5.06 -27.19 -12.95
CA ALA A 168 -6.11 -27.92 -13.66
C ALA A 168 -6.28 -27.56 -15.15
N GLY A 169 -5.49 -26.61 -15.69
CA GLY A 169 -5.53 -26.25 -17.12
C GLY A 169 -6.90 -25.81 -17.66
N LYS A 170 -7.84 -25.39 -16.79
CA LYS A 170 -9.22 -25.07 -17.16
C LYS A 170 -9.61 -23.70 -16.59
N ALA A 171 -9.37 -22.66 -17.37
CA ALA A 171 -9.89 -21.33 -17.10
C ALA A 171 -11.42 -21.33 -17.30
N LYS A 172 -12.18 -21.05 -16.23
CA LYS A 172 -13.60 -20.69 -16.33
C LYS A 172 -13.83 -19.31 -15.71
N LYS A 173 -14.58 -18.49 -16.46
CA LYS A 173 -15.08 -17.15 -16.13
C LYS A 173 -15.83 -17.19 -14.79
N ILE A 174 -15.34 -16.47 -13.77
CA ILE A 174 -16.06 -16.29 -12.51
C ILE A 174 -16.41 -14.81 -12.40
N THR A 175 -17.67 -14.49 -12.66
CA THR A 175 -18.27 -13.17 -12.37
C THR A 175 -18.80 -13.21 -10.94
N LYS A 176 -18.40 -12.29 -10.07
CA LYS A 176 -18.99 -12.20 -8.72
C LYS A 176 -19.46 -10.76 -8.46
N THR A 177 -20.76 -10.55 -8.52
CA THR A 177 -21.44 -9.36 -8.00
C THR A 177 -21.58 -9.54 -6.49
N VAL A 178 -21.06 -8.61 -5.68
CA VAL A 178 -21.15 -8.69 -4.21
C VAL A 178 -21.67 -7.35 -3.69
N SER A 179 -22.74 -7.39 -2.89
CA SER A 179 -23.25 -6.20 -2.20
C SER A 179 -22.33 -5.83 -1.03
N PHE A 180 -22.16 -4.53 -0.79
CA PHE A 180 -21.17 -3.97 0.14
C PHE A 180 -21.27 -4.51 1.58
N LYS A 181 -22.47 -4.91 2.02
CA LYS A 181 -22.70 -5.46 3.36
C LYS A 181 -22.09 -6.85 3.59
N VAL A 182 -21.71 -7.56 2.52
CA VAL A 182 -20.99 -8.85 2.56
C VAL A 182 -19.48 -8.66 2.29
N PHE A 183 -19.05 -7.44 1.95
CA PHE A 183 -17.69 -7.08 1.55
C PHE A 183 -16.75 -6.82 2.75
N GLN A 184 -17.29 -6.36 3.88
CA GLN A 184 -16.51 -6.11 5.12
C GLN A 184 -15.90 -7.37 5.74
N ASP A 185 -16.48 -8.55 5.53
CA ASP A 185 -16.05 -9.76 6.23
C ASP A 185 -14.91 -10.54 5.53
N TYR A 186 -14.59 -10.23 4.26
CA TYR A 186 -13.72 -11.11 3.46
C TYR A 186 -12.72 -10.44 2.49
N CYS A 187 -12.71 -9.12 2.30
CA CYS A 187 -11.71 -8.42 1.47
C CYS A 187 -11.14 -7.20 2.22
N MET A 188 -9.81 -7.11 2.30
CA MET A 188 -9.14 -5.94 2.85
C MET A 188 -9.35 -4.77 1.87
N ILE A 189 -9.86 -3.62 2.36
CA ILE A 189 -10.10 -2.36 1.60
C ILE A 189 -8.91 -1.97 0.70
N SER A 190 -7.70 -2.42 1.04
CA SER A 190 -6.46 -2.33 0.25
C SER A 190 -6.48 -2.92 -1.18
N GLU A 191 -7.52 -3.65 -1.58
CA GLU A 191 -7.61 -4.27 -2.92
C GLU A 191 -8.26 -3.37 -3.98
N ILE A 192 -8.83 -2.23 -3.62
CA ILE A 192 -9.41 -1.27 -4.58
C ILE A 192 -8.27 -0.39 -5.13
N PRO A 193 -8.06 -0.34 -6.46
CA PRO A 193 -7.06 0.52 -7.09
C PRO A 193 -7.13 1.98 -6.63
N GLY A 194 -6.00 2.55 -6.20
CA GLY A 194 -5.95 3.92 -5.69
C GLY A 194 -6.24 4.10 -4.20
N VAL A 195 -6.60 3.05 -3.45
CA VAL A 195 -6.61 3.09 -1.96
C VAL A 195 -5.19 3.18 -1.40
N ILE A 196 -4.27 2.38 -1.95
CA ILE A 196 -2.85 2.42 -1.59
C ILE A 196 -2.13 3.31 -2.59
N ALA A 197 -1.48 4.37 -2.09
CA ALA A 197 -0.67 5.25 -2.92
C ALA A 197 0.52 4.49 -3.53
N ASN A 198 0.78 4.74 -4.81
CA ASN A 198 1.97 4.26 -5.50
C ASN A 198 2.64 5.47 -6.19
N PRO A 199 3.88 5.83 -5.84
CA PRO A 199 4.52 7.03 -6.40
C PRO A 199 4.79 6.95 -7.91
N ASN A 200 4.77 5.75 -8.49
CA ASN A 200 5.04 5.54 -9.92
C ASN A 200 3.77 5.22 -10.73
N LEU A 201 2.61 5.16 -10.08
CA LEU A 201 1.36 4.72 -10.68
C LEU A 201 0.20 5.50 -10.07
N MET A 202 -0.47 6.30 -10.90
CA MET A 202 -1.62 7.09 -10.49
C MET A 202 -2.91 6.39 -10.88
N PHE A 203 -3.98 6.66 -10.12
CA PHE A 203 -5.30 6.10 -10.36
C PHE A 203 -6.34 7.21 -10.48
N LEU A 204 -7.26 7.05 -11.42
CA LEU A 204 -8.42 7.92 -11.62
C LEU A 204 -9.64 7.06 -11.94
N TYR A 205 -10.80 7.54 -11.55
CA TYR A 205 -12.08 6.91 -11.86
C TYR A 205 -12.89 7.83 -12.76
N VAL A 206 -13.24 7.38 -13.97
CA VAL A 206 -13.91 8.20 -14.99
C VAL A 206 -15.37 7.77 -15.13
N GLU A 207 -16.31 8.71 -15.13
CA GLU A 207 -17.73 8.43 -15.29
C GLU A 207 -18.03 7.87 -16.69
N ALA A 208 -18.86 6.82 -16.73
CA ALA A 208 -19.50 6.32 -17.95
C ALA A 208 -20.83 5.64 -17.59
N GLU A 209 -21.80 5.63 -18.49
CA GLU A 209 -23.11 5.03 -18.26
C GLU A 209 -23.04 3.50 -18.20
N ASN A 210 -22.17 2.90 -19.02
CA ASN A 210 -22.04 1.46 -19.16
C ASN A 210 -20.68 1.04 -19.72
N ASP A 211 -20.42 -0.28 -19.68
CA ASP A 211 -19.14 -0.86 -20.08
C ASP A 211 -18.79 -0.54 -21.55
N ARG A 212 -19.78 -0.54 -22.44
CA ARG A 212 -19.57 -0.28 -23.86
C ARG A 212 -19.18 1.18 -24.13
N GLU A 213 -19.77 2.12 -23.40
CA GLU A 213 -19.38 3.53 -23.49
C GLU A 213 -17.96 3.72 -22.95
N PHE A 214 -17.65 3.11 -21.81
CA PHE A 214 -16.30 3.18 -21.24
C PHE A 214 -15.24 2.59 -22.18
N GLU A 215 -15.48 1.44 -22.80
CA GLU A 215 -14.55 0.85 -23.78
C GLU A 215 -14.27 1.82 -24.94
N GLN A 216 -15.31 2.48 -25.46
CA GLN A 216 -15.16 3.49 -26.52
C GLN A 216 -14.44 4.76 -26.05
N ALA A 217 -14.59 5.13 -24.78
CA ALA A 217 -13.89 6.24 -24.14
C ALA A 217 -12.41 5.91 -23.95
N PHE A 218 -12.12 4.71 -23.47
CA PHE A 218 -10.77 4.24 -23.15
C PHE A 218 -9.84 4.27 -24.36
N ASP A 219 -10.32 3.83 -25.53
CA ASP A 219 -9.60 3.91 -26.81
C ASP A 219 -9.24 5.34 -27.25
N ARG A 220 -9.83 6.35 -26.60
CA ARG A 220 -9.57 7.78 -26.87
C ARG A 220 -8.61 8.41 -25.87
N PHE A 221 -8.43 7.86 -24.67
CA PHE A 221 -7.60 8.49 -23.63
C PHE A 221 -6.14 8.71 -24.02
N GLY A 222 -5.62 7.90 -24.95
CA GLY A 222 -4.26 8.08 -25.49
C GLY A 222 -4.14 9.06 -26.66
N ARG A 223 -5.23 9.73 -27.07
CA ARG A 223 -5.21 10.67 -28.22
C ARG A 223 -4.87 12.08 -27.77
N SER A 224 -4.17 12.85 -28.58
CA SER A 224 -3.75 14.23 -28.29
C SER A 224 -4.89 15.27 -28.35
N ASP A 225 -6.12 14.86 -28.65
CA ASP A 225 -7.27 15.75 -28.88
C ASP A 225 -7.86 16.39 -27.61
N PHE A 226 -7.30 16.10 -26.42
CA PHE A 226 -7.92 16.43 -25.14
C PHE A 226 -7.01 17.23 -24.20
N GLY A 227 -5.71 17.32 -24.45
CA GLY A 227 -4.82 18.04 -23.53
C GLY A 227 -3.37 17.91 -23.93
N LYS A 228 -2.47 17.96 -22.95
CA LYS A 228 -1.06 17.64 -23.20
C LYS A 228 -0.95 16.17 -23.60
N GLU A 229 -0.37 15.87 -24.76
CA GLU A 229 -0.08 14.51 -25.17
C GLU A 229 0.93 13.89 -24.20
N PRO A 230 0.65 12.70 -23.62
CA PRO A 230 1.61 12.04 -22.74
C PRO A 230 2.89 11.69 -23.50
N GLU A 231 4.03 12.16 -23.02
CA GLU A 231 5.33 11.96 -23.67
C GLU A 231 5.89 10.55 -23.45
N SER A 232 5.42 9.84 -22.42
CA SER A 232 5.87 8.49 -22.08
C SER A 232 4.87 7.72 -21.21
N GLY A 233 5.05 6.39 -21.15
CA GLY A 233 4.32 5.51 -20.25
C GLY A 233 3.07 4.90 -20.85
N GLY A 234 2.04 4.67 -20.04
CA GLY A 234 0.84 3.95 -20.47
C GLY A 234 -0.32 4.09 -19.52
N ILE A 235 -1.53 3.87 -20.05
CA ILE A 235 -2.79 3.83 -19.33
C ILE A 235 -3.39 2.42 -19.39
N MET A 236 -4.01 1.96 -18.31
CA MET A 236 -4.65 0.65 -18.21
C MET A 236 -6.05 0.78 -17.61
N ASP A 237 -6.98 -0.04 -18.11
CA ASP A 237 -8.25 -0.30 -17.45
C ASP A 237 -7.98 -1.24 -16.27
N GLU A 238 -8.27 -0.78 -15.06
CA GLU A 238 -8.14 -1.55 -13.82
C GLU A 238 -9.34 -2.48 -13.59
N GLU A 239 -10.28 -2.47 -14.52
CA GLU A 239 -11.52 -3.24 -14.55
C GLU A 239 -12.34 -3.13 -13.26
N THR A 240 -12.11 -2.03 -12.55
CA THR A 240 -12.75 -1.69 -11.30
C THR A 240 -13.79 -0.63 -11.57
N ARG A 241 -14.96 -0.75 -10.94
CA ARG A 241 -16.04 0.22 -11.03
C ARG A 241 -16.47 0.65 -9.63
N ILE A 242 -16.78 1.92 -9.48
CA ILE A 242 -17.44 2.48 -8.29
C ILE A 242 -18.79 3.00 -8.75
N ILE A 243 -19.85 2.52 -8.12
CA ILE A 243 -21.23 2.94 -8.36
C ILE A 243 -21.66 3.72 -7.13
N ILE A 244 -21.90 5.01 -7.27
CA ILE A 244 -22.25 5.89 -6.16
C ILE A 244 -23.78 5.85 -5.90
N PRO A 245 -24.30 6.36 -4.76
CA PRO A 245 -25.72 6.21 -4.39
C PRO A 245 -26.75 6.67 -5.43
N ASN A 246 -26.41 7.65 -6.26
CA ASN A 246 -27.29 8.14 -7.33
C ASN A 246 -27.28 7.26 -8.61
N GLY A 247 -26.56 6.13 -8.59
CA GLY A 247 -26.47 5.17 -9.68
C GLY A 247 -25.41 5.49 -10.74
N LYS A 248 -24.72 6.63 -10.66
CA LYS A 248 -23.59 6.94 -11.56
C LYS A 248 -22.45 5.96 -11.36
N ARG A 249 -21.79 5.60 -12.47
CA ARG A 249 -20.74 4.59 -12.48
C ARG A 249 -19.43 5.22 -12.90
N PHE A 250 -18.37 4.87 -12.20
CA PHE A 250 -17.03 5.36 -12.44
C PHE A 250 -16.08 4.19 -12.65
N TYR A 251 -15.28 4.26 -13.70
CA TYR A 251 -14.41 3.20 -14.16
C TYR A 251 -12.96 3.55 -13.84
N GLY A 252 -12.29 2.63 -13.13
CA GLY A 252 -10.92 2.78 -12.67
C GLY A 252 -9.93 2.63 -13.81
N VAL A 253 -9.10 3.65 -13.98
CA VAL A 253 -7.94 3.64 -14.86
C VAL A 253 -6.67 3.93 -14.06
N SER A 254 -5.59 3.25 -14.41
CA SER A 254 -4.26 3.57 -13.90
C SER A 254 -3.36 4.10 -15.00
N TYR A 255 -2.40 4.94 -14.65
CA TYR A 255 -1.43 5.46 -15.59
C TYR A 255 -0.06 5.71 -14.94
N ALA A 256 0.99 5.50 -15.73
CA ALA A 256 2.40 5.63 -15.32
C ALA A 256 3.21 6.34 -16.42
N GLY A 257 4.43 6.78 -16.09
CA GLY A 257 5.31 7.51 -17.01
C GLY A 257 5.09 9.03 -16.90
N ASP A 258 4.60 9.66 -17.96
CA ASP A 258 4.27 11.10 -17.95
C ASP A 258 2.95 11.35 -17.21
N LEU A 259 3.01 11.37 -15.87
CA LEU A 259 1.83 11.51 -15.01
C LEU A 259 1.06 12.81 -15.29
N ASP A 260 1.75 13.91 -15.58
CA ASP A 260 1.13 15.20 -15.86
C ASP A 260 0.47 15.22 -17.23
N GLY A 261 1.11 14.64 -18.25
CA GLY A 261 0.53 14.46 -19.57
C GLY A 261 -0.74 13.61 -19.52
N TRP A 262 -0.69 12.44 -18.87
CA TRP A 262 -1.85 11.57 -18.70
C TRP A 262 -2.99 12.24 -17.93
N LEU A 263 -2.69 12.92 -16.82
CA LEU A 263 -3.70 13.63 -16.03
C LEU A 263 -4.32 14.79 -16.82
N SER A 264 -3.53 15.55 -17.56
CA SER A 264 -3.99 16.64 -18.42
C SER A 264 -4.95 16.13 -19.48
N ASN A 265 -4.57 15.05 -20.17
CA ASN A 265 -5.39 14.42 -21.21
C ASN A 265 -6.73 13.89 -20.65
N LEU A 266 -6.69 13.11 -19.57
CA LEU A 266 -7.90 12.57 -18.92
C LEU A 266 -8.84 13.68 -18.43
N ARG A 267 -8.30 14.77 -17.87
CA ARG A 267 -9.10 15.93 -17.46
C ARG A 267 -9.80 16.58 -18.64
N GLY A 268 -9.09 16.79 -19.74
CA GLY A 268 -9.70 17.42 -20.91
C GLY A 268 -10.69 16.52 -21.64
N TYR A 269 -10.51 15.18 -21.61
CA TYR A 269 -11.54 14.25 -22.06
C TYR A 269 -12.82 14.46 -21.24
N CYS A 270 -12.69 14.44 -19.90
CA CYS A 270 -13.81 14.62 -18.99
C CYS A 270 -14.53 15.96 -19.22
N GLN A 271 -13.76 17.03 -19.42
CA GLN A 271 -14.31 18.36 -19.69
C GLN A 271 -15.04 18.43 -21.04
N LYS A 272 -14.47 17.84 -22.10
CA LYS A 272 -15.04 17.89 -23.45
C LYS A 272 -16.35 17.11 -23.58
N TYR A 273 -16.49 16.02 -22.82
CA TYR A 273 -17.66 15.14 -22.87
C TYR A 273 -18.59 15.28 -21.66
N ASP A 274 -18.38 16.30 -20.83
CA ASP A 274 -19.16 16.54 -19.61
C ASP A 274 -19.29 15.27 -18.75
N ARG A 275 -18.14 14.68 -18.44
CA ARG A 275 -18.02 13.50 -17.59
C ARG A 275 -17.37 13.87 -16.27
N LEU A 276 -17.92 13.34 -15.18
CA LEU A 276 -17.28 13.43 -13.88
C LEU A 276 -16.08 12.49 -13.80
N ARG A 277 -15.17 12.83 -12.89
CA ARG A 277 -14.08 11.95 -12.49
C ARG A 277 -13.95 11.97 -10.98
N GLY A 278 -13.42 10.91 -10.41
CA GLY A 278 -13.11 10.82 -9.00
C GLY A 278 -11.76 10.16 -8.75
N LYS A 279 -11.32 10.25 -7.51
CA LYS A 279 -10.16 9.51 -7.00
C LYS A 279 -10.46 9.00 -5.61
N ILE A 280 -9.78 7.96 -5.21
CA ILE A 280 -9.83 7.49 -3.83
C ILE A 280 -8.78 8.24 -3.02
N ASN A 281 -9.16 8.67 -1.82
CA ASN A 281 -8.26 9.14 -0.79
C ASN A 281 -8.60 8.38 0.48
N GLN A 282 -7.74 7.43 0.87
CA GLN A 282 -7.98 6.51 1.98
C GLN A 282 -9.29 5.70 1.78
N ASP A 283 -10.32 5.97 2.57
CA ASP A 283 -11.64 5.33 2.54
C ASP A 283 -12.70 6.18 1.82
N THR A 284 -12.30 7.33 1.27
CA THR A 284 -13.22 8.32 0.70
C THR A 284 -13.03 8.43 -0.81
N PHE A 285 -14.11 8.27 -1.56
CA PHE A 285 -14.17 8.60 -2.97
C PHE A 285 -14.47 10.09 -3.16
N VAL A 286 -13.53 10.83 -3.74
CA VAL A 286 -13.61 12.27 -3.94
C VAL A 286 -13.82 12.56 -5.42
N LEU A 287 -14.96 13.16 -5.75
CA LEU A 287 -15.29 13.62 -7.10
C LEU A 287 -14.59 14.94 -7.42
N CYS A 288 -14.47 15.24 -8.71
CA CYS A 288 -13.94 16.52 -9.18
C CYS A 288 -14.82 17.73 -8.88
N THR A 289 -16.04 17.51 -8.41
CA THR A 289 -16.97 18.52 -7.88
C THR A 289 -16.73 18.82 -6.39
N ASP A 290 -15.68 18.25 -5.80
CA ASP A 290 -15.38 18.24 -4.37
C ASP A 290 -16.41 17.50 -3.49
N GLU A 291 -17.39 16.83 -4.11
CA GLU A 291 -18.25 15.88 -3.42
C GLU A 291 -17.43 14.70 -2.88
N ARG A 292 -17.67 14.35 -1.61
CA ARG A 292 -16.94 13.30 -0.90
C ARG A 292 -17.92 12.23 -0.46
N LEU A 293 -17.67 11.00 -0.88
CA LEU A 293 -18.49 9.85 -0.57
C LEU A 293 -17.62 8.84 0.17
N GLN A 294 -18.11 8.34 1.30
CA GLN A 294 -17.49 7.18 1.92
C GLN A 294 -17.62 5.99 0.97
N LEU A 295 -16.54 5.23 0.79
CA LEU A 295 -16.57 4.05 -0.09
C LEU A 295 -17.61 3.02 0.38
N ASP A 296 -17.95 3.01 1.68
CA ASP A 296 -18.99 2.14 2.24
C ASP A 296 -20.43 2.49 1.85
N ALA A 297 -20.65 3.71 1.37
CA ALA A 297 -21.89 4.14 0.77
C ALA A 297 -21.96 3.82 -0.74
N CYS A 298 -20.86 3.34 -1.34
CA CYS A 298 -20.79 3.00 -2.76
C CYS A 298 -20.91 1.49 -2.99
N GLU A 299 -21.31 1.07 -4.18
CA GLU A 299 -21.09 -0.30 -4.66
C GLU A 299 -19.78 -0.34 -5.44
N VAL A 300 -18.88 -1.28 -5.10
CA VAL A 300 -17.58 -1.42 -5.78
C VAL A 300 -17.53 -2.77 -6.47
N VAL A 301 -17.27 -2.75 -7.79
CA VAL A 301 -17.16 -3.94 -8.63
C VAL A 301 -15.72 -4.05 -9.12
N VAL A 302 -14.98 -5.05 -8.66
CA VAL A 302 -13.61 -5.32 -9.12
C VAL A 302 -13.63 -6.56 -10.01
N ASN A 303 -13.27 -6.40 -11.29
CA ASN A 303 -13.04 -7.53 -12.20
C ASN A 303 -11.53 -7.76 -12.33
N TYR A 304 -11.06 -8.98 -12.13
CA TYR A 304 -9.66 -9.32 -12.32
C TYR A 304 -9.47 -10.04 -13.66
N LYS A 305 -9.08 -9.34 -14.74
CA LYS A 305 -8.51 -10.01 -15.93
C LYS A 305 -7.01 -10.24 -15.74
N LYS A 306 -6.59 -11.52 -15.83
CA LYS A 306 -5.17 -11.89 -15.97
C LYS A 306 -4.70 -11.61 -17.40
N ASN A 307 -4.27 -10.39 -17.69
CA ASN A 307 -3.52 -10.09 -18.92
C ASN A 307 -2.01 -10.30 -18.70
N TYR A 308 -1.57 -11.57 -18.66
CA TYR A 308 -0.18 -11.91 -18.98
C TYR A 308 -0.11 -12.18 -20.48
N GLN A 309 0.14 -11.15 -21.29
CA GLN A 309 0.61 -11.39 -22.65
C GLN A 309 2.06 -11.89 -22.57
N LYS A 310 2.27 -13.15 -22.97
CA LYS A 310 3.57 -13.66 -23.40
C LYS A 310 4.12 -12.72 -24.48
N ARG A 311 5.13 -11.91 -24.16
CA ARG A 311 6.05 -11.42 -25.19
C ARG A 311 6.95 -12.60 -25.55
N ARG A 312 6.89 -12.98 -26.82
CA ARG A 312 7.77 -13.96 -27.47
C ARG A 312 9.22 -13.54 -27.38
#